data_AF-A0A7S4CA79-F1
#
_entry.id   AF-A0A7S4CA79-F1
#
_cell.length_a   1.000
_cell.length_b   1.000
_cell.length_c   1.000
_cell.angle_alpha   90.00
_cell.angle_beta   90.00
_cell.angle_gamma   90.00
#
_symmetry.space_group_name_H-M   'P 1'
#
loop_
_entity.id
_entity.type
_entity.pdbx_description
1 polymer ?
#
loop_
_entity_poly.entity_id
_entity_poly.type
_entity_poly.pdbx_seq_one_letter_code
_entity_poly.pdbx_strand_id
1 'polypeptide(L)'
;FGLTVDNIWIPVALRTALIPLVVLAAKDVWFHNDLWDALFVGTLGFGNGYFGTLCIILCNGLVQPTEKAVCGMLTAFALNSGLVLGSLLGLYLHGVVQAP
;
A
#
# COMPACT_ATOMS: atom_id res chain seq x y z
N PHE A 1 2.47 -12.93 18.86
CA PHE A 1 2.59 -11.66 18.11
C PHE A 1 1.80 -11.81 16.81
N GLY A 2 0.61 -11.22 16.75
CA GLY A 2 -0.27 -11.32 15.58
C GLY A 2 -0.85 -9.95 15.25
N LEU A 3 -0.99 -9.67 13.95
CA LEU A 3 -1.69 -8.48 13.49
C LEU A 3 -3.19 -8.66 13.79
N THR A 4 -3.76 -7.71 14.52
CA THR A 4 -5.17 -7.63 14.88
C THR A 4 -5.79 -6.41 14.20
N VAL A 5 -7.12 -6.30 14.30
CA VAL A 5 -7.86 -5.16 13.75
C VAL A 5 -7.36 -3.83 14.34
N ASP A 6 -6.95 -3.84 15.61
CA ASP A 6 -6.50 -2.65 16.33
C ASP A 6 -5.12 -2.16 15.94
N ASN A 7 -4.30 -3.02 15.30
CA ASN A 7 -2.89 -2.72 15.02
C ASN A 7 -2.52 -2.80 13.53
N ILE A 8 -3.36 -3.39 12.68
CA ILE A 8 -3.06 -3.57 11.25
C ILE A 8 -2.92 -2.25 10.49
N TRP A 9 -3.52 -1.18 11.00
CA TRP A 9 -3.36 0.16 10.42
C TRP A 9 -1.92 0.68 10.55
N ILE A 10 -1.15 0.25 11.56
CA ILE A 10 0.22 0.71 11.81
C ILE A 10 1.16 0.34 10.65
N PRO A 11 1.31 -0.95 10.25
CA PRO A 11 2.15 -1.29 9.10
C PRO A 11 1.60 -0.75 7.79
N VAL A 12 0.27 -0.61 7.65
CA VAL A 12 -0.35 0.03 6.47
C VAL A 12 0.05 1.50 6.37
N ALA A 13 0.07 2.23 7.49
CA ALA A 13 0.54 3.60 7.55
C ALA A 13 2.07 3.69 7.37
N LEU A 14 2.84 2.79 7.98
CA LEU A 14 4.30 2.75 7.81
C LEU A 14 4.69 2.57 6.33
N ARG A 15 3.89 1.81 5.56
CA ARG A 15 4.12 1.65 4.11
C ARG A 15 4.05 2.96 3.34
N THR A 16 3.24 3.94 3.77
CA THR A 16 3.15 5.21 3.04
C THR A 16 4.43 6.03 3.22
N ALA A 17 5.20 5.78 4.29
CA ALA A 17 6.53 6.37 4.48
C ALA A 17 7.59 5.83 3.50
N LEU A 18 7.36 4.69 2.84
CA LEU A 18 8.24 4.19 1.77
C LEU A 18 8.07 4.99 0.46
N ILE A 19 6.94 5.69 0.26
CA ILE A 19 6.69 6.49 -0.95
C ILE A 19 7.75 7.59 -1.14
N PRO A 20 8.04 8.47 -0.17
CA PRO A 20 9.09 9.47 -0.34
C PRO A 20 10.48 8.85 -0.52
N LEU A 21 10.75 7.69 0.09
CA LEU A 21 12.03 6.98 -0.10
C LEU A 21 12.20 6.51 -1.55
N VAL A 22 11.14 5.96 -2.16
CA VAL A 22 11.15 5.58 -3.59
C VAL A 22 11.34 6.81 -4.48
N VAL A 23 10.69 7.94 -4.17
CA VAL A 23 10.86 9.17 -4.95
C VAL A 23 12.30 9.69 -4.85
N LEU A 24 12.91 9.67 -3.66
CA LEU A 24 14.29 10.10 -3.46
C LEU A 24 15.30 9.19 -4.16
N ALA A 25 15.03 7.88 -4.18
CA ALA A 25 15.85 6.93 -4.90
C ALA A 25 15.71 7.13 -6.43
N ALA A 26 14.49 7.32 -6.93
CA ALA A 26 14.24 7.62 -8.34
C ALA A 26 14.82 8.96 -8.84
N LYS A 27 15.04 9.95 -7.96
CA LYS A 27 15.72 11.21 -8.31
C LYS A 27 17.26 11.11 -8.23
N ASP A 28 17.80 9.94 -7.90
CA ASP A 28 19.24 9.70 -7.73
C ASP A 28 19.93 10.66 -6.73
N VAL A 29 19.17 11.18 -5.76
CA VAL A 29 19.69 12.20 -4.83
C VAL A 29 20.59 11.58 -3.77
N TRP A 30 20.14 10.46 -3.17
CA TRP A 30 20.84 9.77 -2.06
C TRP A 30 21.17 8.29 -2.36
N PHE A 31 20.48 7.65 -3.31
CA PHE A 31 20.60 6.20 -3.55
C PHE A 31 21.06 5.88 -4.98
N HIS A 32 22.38 5.86 -5.19
CA HIS A 32 22.99 5.67 -6.52
C HIS A 32 23.00 4.23 -7.06
N ASN A 33 22.41 3.26 -6.35
CA ASN A 33 22.40 1.86 -6.77
C ASN A 33 20.97 1.41 -7.03
N ASP A 34 20.70 0.86 -8.22
CA ASP A 34 19.41 0.29 -8.65
C ASP A 34 18.87 -0.79 -7.70
N LEU A 35 19.75 -1.39 -6.90
CA LEU A 35 19.37 -2.35 -5.87
C LEU A 35 18.42 -1.74 -4.82
N TRP A 36 18.58 -0.46 -4.49
CA TRP A 36 17.71 0.24 -3.55
C TRP A 36 16.30 0.41 -4.10
N ASP A 37 16.18 0.76 -5.38
CA ASP A 37 14.89 0.84 -6.06
C ASP A 37 14.19 -0.51 -6.06
N ALA A 38 14.90 -1.58 -6.43
CA ALA A 38 14.38 -2.93 -6.41
C ALA A 38 13.92 -3.36 -5.01
N LEU A 39 14.68 -3.01 -3.96
CA LEU A 39 14.34 -3.32 -2.57
C LEU A 39 13.12 -2.54 -2.09
N PHE A 40 13.03 -1.24 -2.36
CA PHE A 40 11.89 -0.42 -1.94
C PHE A 40 10.61 -0.79 -2.67
N VAL A 41 10.67 -0.95 -3.99
CA VAL A 41 9.53 -1.38 -4.80
C VAL A 41 9.11 -2.81 -4.45
N GLY A 42 10.06 -3.71 -4.25
CA GLY A 42 9.80 -5.09 -3.82
C GLY A 42 9.10 -5.15 -2.45
N THR A 43 9.58 -4.36 -1.49
CA THR A 43 8.98 -4.26 -0.16
C THR A 43 7.58 -3.66 -0.21
N LEU A 44 7.35 -2.63 -1.04
CA LEU A 44 6.04 -2.04 -1.27
C LEU A 44 5.06 -3.04 -1.90
N GLY A 45 5.51 -3.78 -2.91
CA GLY A 45 4.72 -4.81 -3.58
C GLY A 45 4.32 -5.93 -2.63
N PHE A 46 5.28 -6.46 -1.85
CA PHE A 46 5.02 -7.49 -0.85
C PHE A 46 4.06 -6.99 0.24
N GLY A 47 4.31 -5.79 0.78
CA GLY A 47 3.44 -5.19 1.80
C GLY A 47 2.02 -4.95 1.29
N ASN A 48 1.85 -4.56 0.03
CA ASN A 48 0.52 -4.39 -0.55
C ASN A 48 -0.25 -5.70 -0.66
N GLY A 49 0.41 -6.77 -1.10
CA GLY A 49 -0.20 -8.11 -1.15
C GLY A 49 -0.53 -8.63 0.25
N TYR A 50 0.45 -8.67 1.14
CA TYR A 50 0.31 -9.28 2.46
C TYR A 50 -0.66 -8.51 3.38
N PHE A 51 -0.45 -7.21 3.58
CA PHE A 51 -1.32 -6.41 4.45
C PHE A 51 -2.70 -6.19 3.83
N GLY A 52 -2.79 -6.09 2.49
CA GLY A 52 -4.07 -6.00 1.79
C GLY A 52 -4.94 -7.23 2.04
N THR A 53 -4.38 -8.43 1.86
CA THR A 53 -5.09 -9.69 2.14
C THR A 53 -5.46 -9.82 3.62
N LEU A 54 -4.55 -9.47 4.55
CA LEU A 54 -4.85 -9.50 5.98
C LEU A 54 -6.00 -8.56 6.36
N CYS A 55 -6.06 -7.34 5.80
CA CYS A 55 -7.17 -6.42 6.03
C CYS A 55 -8.51 -7.04 5.57
N ILE A 56 -8.54 -7.70 4.42
CA ILE A 56 -9.75 -8.37 3.91
C ILE A 56 -10.19 -9.51 4.84
N ILE A 57 -9.24 -10.34 5.30
CA ILE A 57 -9.52 -11.46 6.21
C ILE A 57 -10.05 -10.95 7.55
N LEU A 58 -9.39 -9.96 8.14
CA LEU A 58 -9.79 -9.38 9.42
C LEU A 58 -11.16 -8.70 9.32
N CYS A 59 -11.42 -7.94 8.26
CA CYS A 59 -12.71 -7.29 8.03
C CYS A 59 -13.86 -8.30 7.95
N ASN A 60 -13.67 -9.39 7.18
CA ASN A 60 -14.64 -10.48 7.10
C ASN A 60 -14.84 -11.23 8.43
N GLY A 61 -13.85 -11.20 9.32
CA GLY A 61 -13.92 -11.77 10.66
C GLY A 61 -14.78 -10.96 11.64
N LEU A 62 -15.07 -9.69 11.34
CA LEU A 62 -15.84 -8.79 12.21
C LEU A 62 -17.36 -8.86 11.98
N VAL A 63 -17.79 -9.40 10.83
CA VAL A 63 -19.19 -9.39 10.41
C VAL A 63 -19.84 -10.77 10.54
N GLN A 64 -21.17 -10.79 10.64
CA GLN A 64 -21.91 -12.05 10.68
C GLN A 64 -21.81 -12.80 9.34
N PRO A 65 -21.96 -14.13 9.29
CA PRO A 65 -21.88 -14.91 8.05
C PRO A 65 -22.81 -14.43 6.94
N THR A 66 -23.97 -13.90 7.29
CA THR A 66 -24.98 -13.34 6.38
C THR A 66 -24.53 -12.03 5.72
N GLU A 67 -23.65 -11.28 6.38
CA GLU A 67 -23.19 -9.96 5.97
C GLU A 67 -21.84 -10.00 5.23
N LYS A 68 -21.15 -11.15 5.24
CA LYS A 68 -19.84 -11.34 4.60
C LYS A 68 -19.83 -10.98 3.12
N ALA A 69 -20.91 -11.29 2.40
CA ALA A 69 -21.03 -10.93 0.98
C ALA A 69 -20.98 -9.40 0.78
N VAL A 70 -21.73 -8.65 1.59
CA VAL A 70 -21.76 -7.18 1.54
C VAL A 70 -20.43 -6.59 2.01
N CYS A 71 -19.85 -7.13 3.08
CA CYS A 71 -18.53 -6.75 3.57
C CYS A 71 -17.45 -6.95 2.50
N GLY A 72 -17.47 -8.09 1.79
CA GLY A 72 -16.58 -8.38 0.67
C GLY A 72 -16.71 -7.34 -0.44
N MET A 73 -17.93 -6.98 -0.84
CA MET A 73 -18.17 -5.94 -1.85
C MET A 73 -17.61 -4.58 -1.42
N LEU A 74 -17.87 -4.14 -0.18
CA LEU A 74 -17.36 -2.86 0.33
C LEU A 74 -15.83 -2.85 0.43
N THR A 75 -15.24 -3.96 0.85
CA THR A 75 -13.78 -4.09 0.94
C THR A 75 -13.15 -4.05 -0.45
N ALA A 76 -13.76 -4.71 -1.44
CA ALA A 76 -13.31 -4.65 -2.83
C ALA A 76 -13.45 -3.23 -3.42
N PHE A 77 -14.53 -2.53 -3.12
CA PHE A 77 -14.70 -1.13 -3.51
C PHE A 77 -13.57 -0.26 -2.92
N ALA A 78 -13.35 -0.32 -1.61
CA ALA A 78 -12.31 0.45 -0.94
C ALA A 78 -10.90 0.15 -1.48
N LEU A 79 -10.60 -1.13 -1.74
CA LEU A 79 -9.34 -1.56 -2.36
C LEU A 79 -9.16 -0.91 -3.73
N ASN A 80 -10.17 -1.01 -4.62
CA ASN A 80 -10.09 -0.44 -5.97
C ASN A 80 -10.02 1.09 -5.94
N SER A 81 -10.77 1.76 -5.07
CA SER A 81 -10.65 3.21 -4.88
C SER A 81 -9.23 3.60 -4.44
N GLY A 82 -8.64 2.85 -3.51
CA GLY A 82 -7.25 3.04 -3.09
C GLY A 82 -6.24 2.86 -4.22
N LEU A 83 -6.45 1.87 -5.11
CA LEU A 83 -5.60 1.65 -6.29
C LEU A 83 -5.71 2.79 -7.30
N VAL A 84 -6.91 3.32 -7.53
CA VAL A 84 -7.11 4.48 -8.43
C VAL A 84 -6.43 5.71 -7.84
N LEU A 85 -6.67 6.03 -6.57
CA LEU A 85 -6.03 7.16 -5.90
C LEU A 85 -4.50 7.02 -5.87
N GLY A 86 -3.99 5.83 -5.61
CA GLY A 86 -2.56 5.53 -5.65
C GLY A 86 -1.96 5.71 -7.04
N SER A 87 -2.67 5.30 -8.10
CA SER A 87 -2.25 5.50 -9.48
C SER A 87 -2.21 6.97 -9.87
N LEU A 88 -3.22 7.76 -9.45
CA LEU A 88 -3.25 9.20 -9.66
C LEU A 88 -2.10 9.91 -8.95
N LEU A 89 -1.82 9.53 -7.69
CA LEU A 89 -0.67 10.05 -6.95
C LEU A 89 0.65 9.65 -7.63
N GLY A 90 0.78 8.41 -8.09
CA GLY A 90 1.96 7.94 -8.82
C GLY A 90 2.21 8.74 -10.10
N LEU A 91 1.14 9.04 -10.85
CA LEU A 91 1.23 9.89 -12.05
C LEU A 91 1.68 11.31 -11.71
N TYR A 92 1.15 11.89 -10.63
CA TYR A 92 1.57 13.20 -10.14
C TYR A 92 3.05 13.20 -9.74
N LEU A 93 3.48 12.21 -8.95
CA LEU A 93 4.87 12.07 -8.50
C LEU A 93 5.84 11.85 -9.66
N HIS A 94 5.44 11.10 -10.68
CA HIS A 94 6.22 10.93 -11.90
C HIS A 94 6.50 12.29 -12.57
N GLY A 95 5.50 13.18 -12.63
CA GLY A 95 5.70 14.56 -13.10
C GLY A 95 6.68 15.36 -12.24
N VAL A 96 6.67 15.17 -10.91
CA VAL A 96 7.59 15.83 -9.96
C VAL A 96 9.03 15.32 -10.08
N VAL A 97 9.21 14.02 -10.32
CA VAL A 97 10.53 13.41 -10.51
C VAL A 97 11.19 13.91 -11.80
N GLN A 98 10.39 14.12 -12.86
CA GLN A 98 10.86 14.63 -14.16
C GLN A 98 11.02 16.15 -14.23
N ALA A 99 10.52 16.89 -13.23
CA ALA A 99 10.72 18.33 -13.16
C ALA A 99 12.23 18.64 -12.91
N PRO A 100 12.81 19.61 -13.64
CA PRO A 100 14.24 19.92 -13.61
C PRO A 100 14.72 20.41 -12.24
#